data_AF-A0A920E7K3-F1
#
_entry.id   AF-A0A920E7K3-F1
#
_cell.length_a   1.000
_cell.length_b   1.000
_cell.length_c   1.000
_cell.angle_alpha   90.00
_cell.angle_beta   90.00
_cell.angle_gamma   90.00
#
_symmetry.space_group_name_H-M   'P 1'
#
loop_
_entity.id
_entity.type
_entity.pdbx_description
1 polymer ?
#
loop_
_entity_poly.entity_id
_entity_poly.type
_entity_poly.pdbx_seq_one_letter_code
_entity_poly.pdbx_strand_id
1 'polypeptide(L)'
;MKNSEKKFKYIDLRDAAENLALSQHHLLMELLKLGSMICIRFDDISSRMVKIVPPKSHQKFIDYRINPGDIHCLTLDSSKRIERMLKKSELVFEGLRLEIDFGGYPLILQIVEDDPGMHLVIMEDNLEI
;
A
#
# COMPACT_ATOMS: atom_id res chain seq x y z
N MET A 1 -28.07 -10.46 -10.68
CA MET A 1 -27.59 -9.11 -10.99
C MET A 1 -26.09 -9.09 -10.74
N LYS A 2 -25.27 -8.85 -11.76
CA LYS A 2 -23.81 -8.71 -11.58
C LYS A 2 -23.58 -7.40 -10.86
N ASN A 3 -23.09 -7.44 -9.62
CA ASN A 3 -22.51 -6.27 -8.99
C ASN A 3 -21.38 -5.81 -9.91
N SER A 4 -21.60 -4.73 -10.66
CA SER A 4 -20.51 -4.01 -11.30
C SER A 4 -19.70 -3.39 -10.17
N GLU A 5 -18.75 -4.13 -9.65
CA GLU A 5 -17.72 -3.57 -8.76
C GLU A 5 -17.19 -2.33 -9.44
N LYS A 6 -17.33 -1.18 -8.78
CA LYS A 6 -16.65 0.05 -9.18
C LYS A 6 -15.17 -0.32 -9.27
N LYS A 7 -14.63 -0.40 -10.49
CA LYS A 7 -13.19 -0.56 -10.67
C LYS A 7 -12.55 0.75 -10.21
N PHE A 8 -12.08 0.76 -8.98
CA PHE A 8 -11.23 1.83 -8.48
C PHE A 8 -10.02 1.94 -9.41
N LYS A 9 -9.73 3.16 -9.86
CA LYS A 9 -8.53 3.45 -10.63
C LYS A 9 -7.43 3.88 -9.67
N TYR A 10 -6.25 3.31 -9.88
CA TYR A 10 -5.07 3.62 -9.10
C TYR A 10 -4.00 4.20 -10.03
N ILE A 11 -3.29 5.20 -9.53
CA ILE A 11 -2.16 5.84 -10.18
C ILE A 11 -0.93 5.72 -9.29
N ASP A 12 0.25 5.62 -9.91
CA ASP A 12 1.51 5.64 -9.17
C ASP A 12 1.71 6.99 -8.45
N LEU A 13 2.14 6.94 -7.20
CA LEU A 13 2.37 8.15 -6.40
C LEU A 13 3.44 9.04 -7.04
N ARG A 14 4.45 8.45 -7.67
CA ARG A 14 5.49 9.17 -8.41
C ARG A 14 4.89 9.91 -9.58
N ASP A 15 4.17 9.20 -10.44
CA ASP A 15 3.55 9.77 -11.64
C ASP A 15 2.54 10.86 -11.26
N ALA A 16 1.74 10.63 -10.23
CA ALA A 16 0.80 11.62 -9.71
C ALA A 16 1.52 12.88 -9.19
N ALA A 17 2.61 12.71 -8.44
CA ALA A 17 3.40 13.83 -7.95
C ALA A 17 4.04 14.62 -9.10
N GLU A 18 4.58 13.92 -10.10
CA GLU A 18 5.18 14.54 -11.30
C GLU A 18 4.13 15.33 -12.10
N ASN A 19 2.94 14.77 -12.32
CA ASN A 19 1.83 15.43 -13.02
C ASN A 19 1.36 16.70 -12.30
N LEU A 20 1.43 16.72 -10.97
CA LEU A 20 1.05 17.88 -10.15
C LEU A 20 2.21 18.86 -9.89
N ALA A 21 3.40 18.60 -10.43
CA ALA A 21 4.62 19.35 -10.13
C ALA A 21 4.92 19.44 -8.60
N LEU A 22 4.64 18.37 -7.87
CA LEU A 22 4.90 18.22 -6.44
C LEU A 22 5.99 17.17 -6.19
N SER A 23 6.60 17.20 -5.00
CA SER A 23 7.37 16.04 -4.53
C SER A 23 6.41 14.96 -4.02
N GLN A 24 6.83 13.69 -4.11
CA GLN A 24 6.05 12.58 -3.54
C GLN A 24 5.76 12.78 -2.04
N HIS A 25 6.72 13.34 -1.29
CA HIS A 25 6.54 13.66 0.12
C HIS A 25 5.42 14.68 0.35
N HIS A 26 5.39 15.77 -0.42
CA HIS A 26 4.34 16.79 -0.31
C HIS A 26 2.97 16.21 -0.66
N LEU A 27 2.86 15.49 -1.78
CA LEU A 27 1.60 14.85 -2.18
C LEU A 27 1.11 13.87 -1.10
N LEU A 28 1.99 13.02 -0.58
CA LEU A 28 1.62 12.07 0.45
C LEU A 28 1.12 12.76 1.74
N MET A 29 1.74 13.85 2.17
CA MET A 29 1.26 14.59 3.34
C MET A 29 -0.16 15.11 3.15
N GLU A 30 -0.49 15.71 2.00
CA GLU A 30 -1.84 16.22 1.74
C GLU A 30 -2.85 15.09 1.71
N LEU A 31 -2.54 13.98 1.05
CA LEU A 31 -3.39 12.79 1.04
C LEU A 31 -3.65 12.25 2.45
N LEU A 32 -2.62 12.19 3.30
CA LEU A 32 -2.79 11.72 4.69
C LEU A 32 -3.65 12.67 5.53
N LYS A 33 -3.62 13.99 5.28
CA LYS A 33 -4.52 14.94 5.96
C LYS A 33 -5.98 14.73 5.57
N LEU A 34 -6.22 14.34 4.32
CA LEU A 34 -7.55 14.04 3.79
C LEU A 34 -8.06 12.65 4.21
N GLY A 35 -7.23 11.85 4.89
CA GLY A 35 -7.58 10.48 5.26
C GLY A 35 -7.58 9.51 4.08
N SER A 36 -6.91 9.88 2.98
CA SER A 36 -6.80 9.04 1.78
C SER A 36 -6.01 7.77 2.08
N MET A 37 -6.48 6.65 1.50
CA MET A 37 -5.77 5.38 1.58
C MET A 37 -4.55 5.41 0.66
N ILE A 38 -3.44 4.93 1.19
CA ILE A 38 -2.18 4.74 0.47
C ILE A 38 -1.99 3.24 0.32
N CYS A 39 -1.76 2.77 -0.89
CA CYS A 39 -1.71 1.33 -1.16
C CYS A 39 -0.41 0.98 -1.89
N ILE A 40 -0.06 -0.30 -1.84
CA ILE A 40 1.05 -0.87 -2.61
C ILE A 40 0.45 -1.72 -3.71
N ARG A 41 0.93 -1.51 -4.94
CA ARG A 41 0.71 -2.40 -6.07
C ARG A 41 1.94 -3.26 -6.26
N PHE A 42 1.72 -4.54 -6.55
CA PHE A 42 2.76 -5.48 -6.94
C PHE A 42 2.70 -5.68 -8.45
N ASP A 43 3.81 -5.50 -9.15
CA ASP A 43 3.87 -5.70 -10.60
C ASP A 43 3.52 -7.13 -11.02
N ASP A 44 3.13 -7.31 -12.29
CA ASP A 44 2.62 -8.58 -12.84
C ASP A 44 3.61 -9.76 -12.82
N ILE A 45 4.89 -9.48 -12.61
CA ILE A 45 5.96 -10.48 -12.45
C ILE A 45 6.37 -10.69 -10.98
N SER A 46 5.92 -9.80 -10.09
CA SER A 46 6.27 -9.83 -8.67
C SER A 46 5.35 -10.80 -7.96
N SER A 47 5.95 -11.82 -7.34
CA SER A 47 5.22 -12.67 -6.41
C SER A 47 5.95 -12.66 -5.08
N ARG A 48 5.29 -12.19 -4.04
CA ARG A 48 5.93 -11.95 -2.75
C ARG A 48 5.28 -12.72 -1.63
N MET A 49 6.15 -13.26 -0.78
CA MET A 49 5.75 -13.85 0.47
C MET A 49 5.69 -12.75 1.52
N VAL A 50 4.57 -12.67 2.23
CA VAL A 50 4.37 -11.80 3.38
C VAL A 50 3.93 -12.64 4.55
N LYS A 51 4.06 -12.11 5.76
CA LYS A 51 3.62 -12.82 6.97
C LYS A 51 2.31 -12.24 7.47
N ILE A 52 1.32 -13.09 7.64
CA ILE A 52 0.14 -12.77 8.44
C ILE A 52 0.57 -12.83 9.91
N VAL A 53 0.47 -11.71 10.61
CA VAL A 53 0.79 -11.63 12.05
C VAL A 53 -0.52 -11.44 12.81
N PRO A 54 -1.04 -12.48 13.50
CA PRO A 54 -2.25 -12.34 14.29
C PRO A 54 -2.08 -11.29 15.42
N PRO A 55 -3.11 -10.49 15.73
CA PRO A 55 -3.02 -9.41 16.72
C PRO A 55 -2.77 -9.88 18.17
N LYS A 56 -2.91 -11.18 18.47
CA LYS A 56 -2.74 -11.74 19.82
C LYS A 56 -1.66 -12.82 19.84
N SER A 57 -0.44 -12.44 20.23
CA SER A 57 0.62 -13.22 20.91
C SER A 57 0.88 -14.70 20.55
N HIS A 58 0.49 -15.20 19.39
CA HIS A 58 0.85 -16.54 18.97
C HIS A 58 2.08 -16.43 18.07
N GLN A 59 3.19 -17.04 18.49
CA GLN A 59 4.47 -17.19 17.76
C GLN A 59 4.35 -17.90 16.40
N LYS A 60 3.12 -18.09 15.87
CA LYS A 60 2.85 -18.73 14.60
C LYS A 60 2.36 -17.66 13.62
N PHE A 61 3.25 -17.24 12.74
CA PHE A 61 2.91 -16.50 11.54
C PHE A 61 2.41 -17.49 10.48
N ILE A 62 1.58 -17.01 9.57
CA ILE A 62 1.22 -17.74 8.35
C ILE A 62 1.95 -17.05 7.20
N ASP A 63 2.69 -17.81 6.41
CA ASP A 63 3.25 -17.31 5.17
C ASP A 63 2.13 -17.20 4.14
N TYR A 64 1.92 -16.00 3.60
CA TYR A 64 0.92 -15.68 2.61
C TYR A 64 1.60 -15.21 1.34
N ARG A 65 1.13 -15.67 0.19
CA ARG A 65 1.63 -15.24 -1.12
C ARG A 65 0.68 -14.20 -1.68
N ILE A 66 1.19 -12.98 -1.86
CA ILE A 66 0.50 -11.93 -2.62
C ILE A 66 0.62 -12.27 -4.11
N ASN A 67 -0.49 -12.12 -4.86
CA ASN A 67 -0.47 -12.37 -6.30
C ASN A 67 0.02 -11.14 -7.05
N PRO A 68 0.65 -11.33 -8.21
CA PRO A 68 0.97 -10.23 -9.09
C PRO A 68 -0.28 -9.43 -9.47
N GLY A 69 -0.15 -8.10 -9.51
CA GLY A 69 -1.25 -7.18 -9.80
C GLY A 69 -2.16 -6.87 -8.60
N ASP A 70 -2.00 -7.56 -7.46
CA ASP A 70 -2.77 -7.26 -6.26
C ASP A 70 -2.43 -5.85 -5.74
N ILE A 71 -3.45 -5.18 -5.20
CA ILE A 71 -3.32 -3.87 -4.56
C ILE A 71 -3.77 -4.01 -3.12
N HIS A 72 -2.90 -3.62 -2.19
CA HIS A 72 -3.17 -3.71 -0.76
C HIS A 72 -2.88 -2.39 -0.07
N CYS A 73 -3.82 -1.93 0.76
CA CYS A 73 -3.67 -0.64 1.40
C CYS A 73 -2.83 -0.76 2.68
N LEU A 74 -1.97 0.24 2.91
CA LEU A 74 -1.12 0.31 4.07
C LEU A 74 -1.98 0.67 5.30
N THR A 75 -1.59 0.13 6.46
CA THR A 75 -2.11 0.65 7.72
C THR A 75 -1.75 2.14 7.86
N LEU A 76 -2.51 2.88 8.67
CA LEU A 76 -2.21 4.29 8.95
C LEU A 76 -0.78 4.50 9.47
N ASP A 77 -0.31 3.63 10.37
CA ASP A 77 1.04 3.68 10.94
C ASP A 77 2.12 3.48 9.86
N SER A 78 1.88 2.55 8.94
CA SER A 78 2.79 2.29 7.82
C SER A 78 2.80 3.46 6.84
N SER A 79 1.63 4.06 6.58
CA SER A 79 1.51 5.23 5.72
C SER A 79 2.28 6.45 6.30
N LYS A 80 2.20 6.67 7.62
CA LYS A 80 3.02 7.66 8.32
C LYS A 80 4.52 7.32 8.34
N ARG A 81 4.88 6.04 8.24
CA ARG A 81 6.29 5.62 8.09
C ARG A 81 6.80 5.94 6.69
N ILE A 82 6.00 5.71 5.65
CA ILE A 82 6.32 6.12 4.27
C ILE A 82 6.55 7.63 4.18
N GLU A 83 5.70 8.46 4.80
CA GLU A 83 5.89 9.92 4.81
C GLU A 83 7.28 10.30 5.33
N ARG A 84 7.69 9.73 6.48
CA ARG A 84 9.02 9.94 7.05
C ARG A 84 10.16 9.43 6.16
N MET A 85 9.94 8.33 5.44
CA MET A 85 10.91 7.75 4.50
C MET A 85 11.09 8.61 3.25
N LEU A 86 9.99 9.06 2.64
CA LEU A 86 10.01 9.95 1.48
C LEU A 86 10.69 11.29 1.81
N LYS A 87 10.46 11.83 3.01
CA LYS A 87 11.16 13.03 3.49
C LYS A 87 12.70 12.86 3.50
N LYS A 88 13.18 11.63 3.70
CA LYS A 88 14.60 11.28 3.73
C LYS A 88 15.12 10.71 2.41
N SER A 89 14.25 10.50 1.40
CA SER A 89 14.58 9.77 0.18
C SER A 89 15.02 8.31 0.43
N GLU A 90 14.46 7.65 1.44
CA GLU A 90 14.80 6.29 1.87
C GLU A 90 13.58 5.35 1.80
N LEU A 91 13.03 5.15 0.60
CA LEU A 91 11.86 4.30 0.45
C LEU A 91 12.24 2.82 0.56
N VAL A 92 11.79 2.17 1.63
CA VAL A 92 12.00 0.74 1.92
C VAL A 92 10.68 0.15 2.41
N PHE A 93 10.21 -0.91 1.76
CA PHE A 93 8.90 -1.50 2.08
C PHE A 93 8.96 -2.56 3.19
N GLU A 94 10.15 -3.10 3.48
CA GLU A 94 10.34 -4.09 4.54
C GLU A 94 9.83 -3.60 5.91
N GLY A 95 9.02 -4.44 6.55
CA GLY A 95 8.42 -4.20 7.85
C GLY A 95 7.22 -3.24 7.84
N LEU A 96 6.78 -2.75 6.67
CA LEU A 96 5.49 -2.09 6.56
C LEU A 96 4.36 -3.11 6.67
N ARG A 97 3.18 -2.61 7.06
CA ARG A 97 1.99 -3.41 7.28
C ARG A 97 0.87 -3.03 6.33
N LEU A 98 0.23 -4.05 5.78
CA LEU A 98 -0.86 -3.98 4.82
C LEU A 98 -2.15 -4.50 5.46
N GLU A 99 -3.27 -3.89 5.12
CA GLU A 99 -4.61 -4.38 5.44
C GLU A 99 -5.15 -5.15 4.23
N ILE A 100 -5.63 -6.37 4.48
CA ILE A 100 -6.31 -7.19 3.48
C ILE A 100 -7.68 -7.63 4.01
N ASP A 101 -8.64 -7.78 3.09
CA ASP A 101 -9.89 -8.49 3.37
C ASP A 101 -9.72 -9.97 3.02
N PHE A 102 -9.82 -10.83 4.03
CA PHE A 102 -9.77 -12.28 3.86
C PHE A 102 -11.13 -12.89 4.20
N GLY A 103 -12.03 -12.95 3.21
CA GLY A 103 -13.35 -13.56 3.37
C GLY A 103 -14.26 -12.80 4.35
N GLY A 104 -14.19 -11.47 4.37
CA GLY A 104 -14.95 -10.59 5.26
C GLY A 104 -14.24 -10.28 6.58
N TYR A 105 -13.00 -10.75 6.76
CA TYR A 105 -12.21 -10.52 7.97
C TYR A 105 -10.98 -9.66 7.64
N PRO A 106 -10.84 -8.48 8.27
CA PRO A 106 -9.66 -7.65 8.09
C PRO A 106 -8.45 -8.32 8.75
N LEU A 107 -7.39 -8.55 7.98
CA LEU A 107 -6.12 -9.06 8.46
C LEU A 107 -5.00 -8.06 8.20
N ILE A 108 -4.02 -8.06 9.10
CA ILE A 108 -2.80 -7.25 8.96
C ILE A 108 -1.64 -8.16 8.54
N LEU A 109 -1.05 -7.83 7.39
CA LEU A 109 0.14 -8.49 6.86
C LEU A 109 1.36 -7.63 7.10
N GLN A 110 2.51 -8.25 7.31
CA GLN A 110 3.80 -7.57 7.35
C GLN A 110 4.65 -7.99 6.15
N ILE A 111 5.20 -7.01 5.45
CA ILE A 111 6.19 -7.22 4.39
C ILE A 111 7.50 -7.66 5.04
N VAL A 112 8.04 -8.79 4.59
CA VAL A 112 9.26 -9.38 5.17
C VAL A 112 10.48 -9.23 4.28
N GLU A 113 10.28 -8.89 3.01
CA GLU A 113 11.35 -8.69 2.05
C GLU A 113 10.88 -7.66 1.03
N ASP A 114 11.78 -6.77 0.64
CA ASP A 114 11.52 -5.75 -0.36
C ASP A 114 11.51 -6.33 -1.79
N ASP A 115 10.84 -5.66 -2.72
CA ASP A 115 10.74 -6.05 -4.12
C ASP A 115 10.81 -4.84 -5.04
N PRO A 116 11.61 -4.90 -6.13
CA PRO A 116 11.68 -3.79 -7.09
C PRO A 116 10.36 -3.53 -7.84
N GLY A 117 9.42 -4.47 -7.86
CA GLY A 117 8.09 -4.32 -8.44
C GLY A 117 7.01 -3.89 -7.42
N MET A 118 7.39 -3.45 -6.22
CA MET A 118 6.46 -2.77 -5.30
C MET A 118 6.43 -1.27 -5.59
N HIS A 119 5.22 -0.75 -5.77
CA HIS A 119 5.00 0.67 -6.06
C HIS A 119 3.94 1.25 -5.13
N LEU A 120 4.17 2.47 -4.65
CA LEU A 120 3.15 3.23 -3.95
C LEU A 120 2.12 3.73 -4.95
N VAL A 121 0.86 3.37 -4.72
CA VAL A 121 -0.26 3.81 -5.54
C VAL A 121 -1.32 4.47 -4.68
N ILE A 122 -2.06 5.37 -5.30
CA ILE A 122 -3.17 6.11 -4.69
C ILE A 122 -4.38 6.01 -5.61
N MET A 123 -5.59 6.11 -5.05
CA MET A 123 -6.79 6.18 -5.89
C MET A 123 -6.78 7.49 -6.67
N GLU A 124 -7.08 7.41 -7.96
CA GLU A 124 -7.11 8.58 -8.86
C GLU A 124 -8.12 9.63 -8.37
N ASP A 125 -9.27 9.19 -7.85
CA ASP A 125 -10.30 10.05 -7.24
C ASP A 125 -9.77 10.89 -6.06
N ASN A 126 -8.66 10.49 -5.42
CA ASN A 126 -8.06 11.29 -4.34
C ASN A 126 -7.28 12.51 -4.86
N LEU A 127 -7.06 12.61 -6.18
CA LEU A 127 -6.34 13.71 -6.82
C LEU A 127 -7.25 14.85 -7.26
N GLU A 128 -8.58 14.73 -7.07
CA GLU A 128 -9.52 15.84 -7.18
C GLU A 128 -9.39 16.79 -5.96
N ILE A 129 -8.17 17.26 -5.70
CA ILE A 129 -7.77 18.18 -4.62
C ILE A 129 -8.09 19.61 -5.02
#